data_AF-A0A7S1EN16-F1
#
_entry.id   AF-A0A7S1EN16-F1
#
_cell.length_a   1.000
_cell.length_b   1.000
_cell.length_c   1.000
_cell.angle_alpha   90.00
_cell.angle_beta   90.00
_cell.angle_gamma   90.00
#
_symmetry.space_group_name_H-M   'P 1'
#
loop_
_entity.id
_entity.type
_entity.pdbx_description
1 polymer ?
#
loop_
_entity_poly.entity_id
_entity_poly.type
_entity_poly.pdbx_seq_one_letter_code
_entity_poly.pdbx_strand_id
1 'polypeptide(L)'
;MMRSALPARSPTTTLIWARAIFKGEDMGDSTSAMDESGIVIRVDDRPEALPQDHWDALLAAQARPTPFMRLAYLRALHASGSATASTGWQPQFVSLWRGSALIAACPAWLKSHSYGEYVFDWAWADAYHRHGLSYYPKLLV
;
A
#
# COMPACT_ATOMS: atom_id res chain seq x y z
N MET A 1 11.84 24.81 -10.96
CA MET A 1 12.07 23.48 -10.34
C MET A 1 11.05 22.52 -10.91
N MET A 2 11.51 21.53 -11.68
CA MET A 2 10.67 20.63 -12.46
C MET A 2 10.13 19.52 -11.54
N ARG A 3 8.82 19.43 -11.37
CA ARG A 3 8.16 18.33 -10.67
C ARG A 3 8.22 17.11 -11.58
N SER A 4 9.07 16.13 -11.24
CA SER A 4 9.01 14.80 -11.85
C SER A 4 7.69 14.16 -11.42
N ALA A 5 6.76 14.01 -12.35
CA ALA A 5 5.54 13.24 -12.14
C ALA A 5 5.94 11.76 -12.11
N LEU A 6 5.67 11.08 -10.99
CA LEU A 6 5.72 9.62 -10.94
C LEU A 6 4.73 9.07 -11.98
N PRO A 7 5.11 8.04 -12.77
CA PRO A 7 4.20 7.44 -13.73
C PRO A 7 2.98 6.85 -13.00
N ALA A 8 1.80 6.96 -13.62
CA ALA A 8 0.52 6.48 -13.06
C ALA A 8 0.46 4.95 -12.83
N ARG A 9 1.47 4.20 -13.26
CA ARG A 9 1.65 2.77 -13.01
C ARG A 9 3.14 2.50 -12.84
N SER A 10 3.52 1.97 -11.68
CA SER A 10 4.89 1.49 -11.44
C SER A 10 5.20 0.36 -12.43
N PRO A 11 6.31 0.42 -13.19
CA PRO A 11 6.71 -0.71 -14.01
C PRO A 11 6.94 -1.91 -13.11
N THR A 12 6.35 -3.05 -13.48
CA THR A 12 6.43 -4.34 -12.80
C THR A 12 7.88 -4.70 -12.47
N THR A 13 8.33 -4.40 -11.25
CA THR A 13 9.55 -5.01 -10.72
C THR A 13 9.19 -6.43 -10.31
N THR A 14 9.45 -7.39 -11.20
CA THR A 14 9.57 -8.78 -10.79
C THR A 14 10.71 -8.84 -9.78
N LEU A 15 10.37 -8.87 -8.48
CA LEU A 15 11.35 -8.91 -7.38
C LEU A 15 11.92 -10.34 -7.27
N ILE A 16 12.82 -10.69 -8.19
CA ILE A 16 13.49 -12.01 -8.25
C ILE A 16 14.57 -12.14 -7.14
N TRP A 17 14.85 -11.09 -6.36
CA TRP A 17 15.95 -11.09 -5.38
C TRP A 17 15.59 -11.59 -3.97
N ALA A 18 14.34 -11.88 -3.63
CA ALA A 18 13.95 -12.37 -2.29
C ALA A 18 14.30 -13.85 -2.02
N ARG A 19 15.37 -14.39 -2.63
CA ARG A 19 15.76 -15.80 -2.55
C ARG A 19 16.91 -16.07 -1.57
N ALA A 20 16.90 -15.45 -0.39
CA ALA A 20 18.00 -15.56 0.58
C ALA A 20 17.59 -15.66 2.07
N ILE A 21 16.49 -16.35 2.43
CA ILE A 21 16.17 -16.61 3.85
C ILE A 21 15.92 -18.09 4.22
N PHE A 22 15.98 -19.06 3.31
CA PHE A 22 16.04 -20.48 3.73
C PHE A 22 17.18 -21.22 3.05
N LYS A 23 18.15 -21.62 3.89
CA LYS A 23 19.23 -22.55 3.57
C LYS A 23 18.70 -23.96 3.87
N GLY A 24 18.75 -24.87 2.89
CA GLY A 24 18.31 -26.25 3.07
C GLY A 24 18.30 -27.04 1.76
N GLU A 25 19.47 -27.60 1.44
CA GLU A 25 19.77 -28.86 0.74
C GLU A 25 19.07 -29.28 -0.58
N ASP A 26 19.95 -29.47 -1.57
CA ASP A 26 19.99 -30.39 -2.71
C ASP A 26 18.90 -30.47 -3.80
N MET A 27 19.44 -30.25 -5.00
CA MET A 27 18.85 -30.23 -6.33
C MET A 27 18.57 -31.66 -6.84
N GLY A 28 17.30 -32.03 -6.87
CA GLY A 28 16.78 -32.98 -7.86
C GLY A 28 16.07 -32.19 -8.96
N ASP A 29 16.60 -32.22 -10.17
CA ASP A 29 15.98 -31.60 -11.35
C ASP A 29 14.68 -32.32 -11.67
N SER A 30 13.57 -31.62 -11.49
CA SER A 30 12.28 -31.96 -12.09
C SER A 30 11.58 -30.65 -12.39
N THR A 31 12.00 -30.05 -13.50
CA THR A 31 11.33 -28.92 -14.14
C THR A 31 9.89 -29.31 -14.47
N SER A 32 8.95 -29.01 -13.57
CA SER A 32 7.52 -28.99 -13.87
C SER A 32 7.11 -27.58 -14.27
N ALA A 33 6.55 -27.48 -15.47
CA ALA A 33 5.93 -26.27 -15.97
C ALA A 33 4.70 -25.92 -15.12
N MET A 34 4.85 -25.10 -14.08
CA MET A 34 3.72 -24.51 -13.34
C MET A 34 4.13 -23.20 -12.65
N ASP A 35 3.45 -22.13 -13.09
CA ASP A 35 3.29 -20.79 -12.51
C ASP A 35 4.29 -19.67 -12.89
N GLU A 36 4.20 -19.17 -14.13
CA GLU A 36 4.70 -17.85 -14.54
C GLU A 36 3.85 -16.66 -14.01
N SER A 37 2.91 -16.86 -13.07
CA SER A 37 2.14 -15.75 -12.50
C SER A 37 2.95 -15.06 -11.40
N GLY A 38 3.98 -14.31 -11.78
CA GLY A 38 4.75 -13.49 -10.85
C GLY A 38 3.85 -12.60 -9.98
N ILE A 39 4.24 -12.42 -8.72
CA ILE A 39 3.54 -11.52 -7.79
C ILE A 39 3.90 -10.07 -8.15
N VAL A 40 2.87 -9.21 -8.30
CA VAL A 40 3.01 -7.80 -8.65
C VAL A 40 2.44 -6.91 -7.56
N ILE A 41 3.21 -5.91 -7.13
CA ILE A 41 2.73 -4.83 -6.26
C ILE A 41 2.24 -3.67 -7.13
N ARG A 42 1.06 -3.15 -6.83
CA ARG A 42 0.53 -1.91 -7.39
C ARG A 42 0.26 -0.91 -6.27
N VAL A 43 0.39 0.36 -6.57
CA VAL A 43 0.04 1.46 -5.67
C VAL A 43 -0.84 2.41 -6.44
N ASP A 44 -2.09 2.50 -6.02
CA ASP A 44 -3.09 3.40 -6.60
C ASP A 44 -3.37 4.55 -5.64
N ASP A 45 -3.52 5.77 -6.15
CA ASP A 45 -3.81 6.96 -5.32
C ASP A 45 -5.31 7.19 -5.10
N ARG A 46 -6.15 6.28 -5.63
CA ARG A 46 -7.60 6.37 -5.64
C ARG A 46 -8.24 5.00 -5.43
N PRO A 47 -9.28 4.90 -4.59
CA PRO A 47 -9.99 3.63 -4.36
C PRO A 47 -10.85 3.19 -5.56
N GLU A 48 -11.10 4.07 -6.52
CA GLU A 48 -11.84 3.72 -7.75
C GLU A 48 -11.05 2.79 -8.68
N ALA A 49 -9.71 2.74 -8.56
CA ALA A 49 -8.86 1.87 -9.38
C ALA A 49 -8.97 0.37 -8.98
N LEU A 50 -9.50 0.09 -7.79
CA LEU A 50 -9.61 -1.26 -7.24
C LEU A 50 -10.96 -1.90 -7.58
N PRO A 51 -10.99 -3.16 -8.06
CA PRO A 51 -12.24 -3.88 -8.31
C PRO A 51 -12.97 -4.22 -7.00
N GLN A 52 -14.27 -3.94 -6.96
CA GLN A 52 -15.13 -4.17 -5.78
C GLN A 52 -15.15 -5.64 -5.38
N ASP A 53 -15.43 -6.53 -6.34
CA ASP A 53 -15.59 -7.96 -6.07
C ASP A 53 -14.31 -8.60 -5.51
N HIS A 54 -13.15 -8.17 -6.02
CA HIS A 54 -11.86 -8.64 -5.55
C HIS A 54 -11.57 -8.18 -4.12
N TRP A 55 -11.89 -6.92 -3.81
CA TRP A 55 -11.71 -6.39 -2.47
C TRP A 55 -12.67 -7.03 -1.46
N ASP A 56 -13.93 -7.20 -1.83
CA ASP A 56 -14.94 -7.81 -0.96
C ASP A 56 -14.60 -9.28 -0.66
N ALA A 57 -14.02 -10.01 -1.63
CA ALA A 57 -13.49 -11.35 -1.39
C ALA A 57 -12.35 -11.36 -0.35
N LEU A 58 -11.41 -10.41 -0.40
CA LEU A 58 -10.37 -10.28 0.63
C LEU A 58 -10.97 -9.97 2.01
N LEU A 59 -11.93 -9.06 2.07
CA LEU A 59 -12.57 -8.68 3.34
C LEU A 59 -13.35 -9.85 3.94
N ALA A 60 -14.10 -10.60 3.12
CA ALA A 60 -14.85 -11.78 3.55
C ALA A 60 -13.94 -12.91 4.07
N ALA A 61 -12.69 -12.99 3.60
CA ALA A 61 -11.70 -13.95 4.08
C ALA A 61 -11.09 -13.58 5.45
N GLN A 62 -11.29 -12.36 5.95
CA GLN A 62 -10.77 -11.97 7.27
C GLN A 62 -11.58 -12.63 8.39
N ALA A 63 -10.89 -13.04 9.46
CA ALA A 63 -11.55 -13.60 10.64
C ALA A 63 -12.50 -12.61 11.33
N ARG A 64 -12.23 -11.30 11.20
CA ARG A 64 -13.00 -10.20 11.81
C ARG A 64 -13.11 -9.02 10.83
N PRO A 65 -13.97 -9.12 9.81
CA PRO A 65 -14.16 -8.02 8.88
C PRO A 65 -14.73 -6.80 9.60
N THR A 66 -14.28 -5.61 9.19
CA THR A 66 -14.74 -4.33 9.72
C THR A 66 -15.39 -3.48 8.62
N PRO A 67 -16.48 -2.74 8.92
CA PRO A 67 -17.12 -1.86 7.93
C PRO A 67 -16.16 -0.78 7.40
N PHE A 68 -15.16 -0.40 8.19
CA PHE A 68 -14.16 0.62 7.82
C PHE A 68 -13.13 0.13 6.79
N MET A 69 -13.09 -1.18 6.54
CA MET A 69 -12.26 -1.78 5.48
C MET A 69 -13.09 -2.16 4.26
N ARG A 70 -14.35 -1.77 4.15
CA ARG A 70 -15.12 -1.97 2.90
C ARG A 70 -14.64 -0.98 1.84
N LEU A 71 -14.48 -1.44 0.60
CA LEU A 71 -14.09 -0.53 -0.49
C LEU A 71 -15.11 0.61 -0.68
N ALA A 72 -16.41 0.34 -0.48
CA ALA A 72 -17.45 1.36 -0.50
C ALA A 72 -17.24 2.45 0.56
N TYR A 73 -16.79 2.09 1.76
CA TYR A 73 -16.46 3.06 2.81
C TYR A 73 -15.23 3.89 2.43
N LEU A 74 -14.18 3.25 1.91
CA LEU A 74 -12.95 3.92 1.49
C LEU A 74 -13.19 4.89 0.32
N ARG A 75 -14.06 4.51 -0.63
CA ARG A 75 -14.55 5.40 -1.69
C ARG A 75 -15.34 6.59 -1.13
N ALA A 76 -16.24 6.36 -0.18
CA ALA A 76 -16.99 7.44 0.46
C ALA A 76 -16.07 8.41 1.23
N LEU A 77 -15.06 7.90 1.95
CA LEU A 77 -14.04 8.70 2.65
C LEU A 77 -13.19 9.55 1.69
N HIS A 78 -12.87 8.99 0.51
CA HIS A 78 -12.15 9.73 -0.53
C HIS A 78 -13.04 10.81 -1.16
N ALA A 79 -14.28 10.45 -1.53
CA ALA A 79 -15.24 11.34 -2.18
C ALA A 79 -15.70 12.50 -1.28
N SER A 80 -15.73 12.31 0.04
CA SER A 80 -16.07 13.37 0.99
C SER A 80 -14.99 14.45 1.11
N GLY A 81 -13.78 14.20 0.61
CA GLY A 81 -12.64 15.11 0.75
C GLY A 81 -11.94 15.03 2.11
N SER A 82 -12.42 14.21 3.05
CA SER A 82 -11.94 14.18 4.44
C SER A 82 -10.48 13.74 4.54
N ALA A 83 -10.09 12.67 3.84
CA ALA A 83 -8.73 12.12 3.84
C ALA A 83 -8.15 12.13 2.42
N THR A 84 -7.75 13.31 1.97
CA THR A 84 -7.23 13.57 0.62
C THR A 84 -5.91 14.35 0.69
N ALA A 85 -5.19 14.40 -0.43
CA ALA A 85 -3.92 15.13 -0.51
C ALA A 85 -4.08 16.61 -0.09
N SER A 86 -5.22 17.25 -0.40
CA SER A 86 -5.50 18.64 0.02
C SER A 86 -5.66 18.81 1.53
N THR A 87 -6.03 17.76 2.27
CA THR A 87 -6.09 17.77 3.73
C THR A 87 -4.84 17.17 4.38
N GLY A 88 -3.78 16.95 3.60
CA GLY A 88 -2.52 16.38 4.06
C GLY A 88 -2.54 14.86 4.22
N TRP A 89 -3.56 14.16 3.68
CA TRP A 89 -3.73 12.70 3.70
C TRP A 89 -3.75 12.15 2.27
N GLN A 90 -2.59 12.00 1.63
CA GLN A 90 -2.53 11.46 0.27
C GLN A 90 -2.75 9.94 0.29
N PRO A 91 -3.83 9.41 -0.32
CA PRO A 91 -4.10 7.97 -0.31
C PRO A 91 -3.04 7.19 -1.09
N GLN A 92 -2.72 6.00 -0.61
CA GLN A 92 -1.83 5.01 -1.22
C GLN A 92 -2.45 3.63 -0.99
N PHE A 93 -3.23 3.15 -1.95
CA PHE A 93 -3.80 1.80 -1.92
C PHE A 93 -2.76 0.81 -2.44
N VAL A 94 -2.06 0.16 -1.53
CA VAL A 94 -1.06 -0.85 -1.87
C VAL A 94 -1.77 -2.18 -2.09
N SER A 95 -1.60 -2.78 -3.26
CA SER A 95 -2.26 -4.03 -3.63
C SER A 95 -1.27 -5.05 -4.19
N LEU A 96 -1.48 -6.32 -3.84
CA LEU A 96 -0.66 -7.45 -4.25
C LEU A 96 -1.46 -8.35 -5.18
N TRP A 97 -0.91 -8.65 -6.35
CA TRP A 97 -1.61 -9.36 -7.42
C TRP A 97 -0.82 -10.61 -7.84
N ARG A 98 -1.54 -11.70 -8.12
CA ARG A 98 -1.03 -12.87 -8.85
C ARG A 98 -1.87 -13.02 -10.12
N GLY A 99 -1.30 -12.65 -11.27
CA GLY A 99 -2.08 -12.50 -12.50
C GLY A 99 -3.21 -11.46 -12.32
N SER A 100 -4.46 -11.88 -12.50
CA SER A 100 -5.64 -11.06 -12.25
C SER A 100 -6.18 -11.15 -10.82
N ALA A 101 -5.69 -12.09 -10.01
CA ALA A 101 -6.19 -12.26 -8.64
C ALA A 101 -5.56 -11.22 -7.70
N LEU A 102 -6.40 -10.49 -6.98
CA LEU A 102 -5.97 -9.63 -5.86
C LEU A 102 -5.82 -10.52 -4.61
N ILE A 103 -4.59 -10.67 -4.13
CA ILE A 103 -4.28 -11.60 -3.03
C ILE A 103 -4.02 -10.90 -1.70
N ALA A 104 -3.73 -9.60 -1.72
CA ALA A 104 -3.67 -8.75 -0.53
C ALA A 104 -3.89 -7.28 -0.91
N ALA A 105 -4.40 -6.48 0.03
CA ALA A 105 -4.49 -5.04 -0.12
C ALA A 105 -4.34 -4.36 1.24
N CYS A 106 -3.74 -3.17 1.23
CA CYS A 106 -3.56 -2.32 2.39
C CYS A 106 -3.90 -0.87 1.98
N PRO A 107 -5.02 -0.31 2.48
CA PRO A 107 -5.23 1.13 2.36
C PRO A 107 -4.22 1.84 3.27
N ALA A 108 -3.48 2.79 2.71
CA ALA A 108 -2.51 3.59 3.44
C ALA A 108 -2.61 5.06 3.03
N TRP A 109 -2.00 5.95 3.81
CA TRP A 109 -1.94 7.38 3.52
C TRP A 109 -0.55 7.93 3.80
N LEU A 110 0.00 8.68 2.83
CA LEU A 110 1.13 9.57 3.07
C LEU A 110 0.60 10.83 3.75
N LYS A 111 0.99 11.02 5.01
CA LYS A 111 0.59 12.14 5.83
C LYS A 111 1.68 13.20 5.89
N SER A 112 1.34 14.44 5.55
CA SER A 112 2.29 15.55 5.45
C SER A 112 2.43 16.42 6.71
N HIS A 113 1.69 16.10 7.78
CA HIS A 113 1.69 16.84 9.05
C HIS A 113 1.17 15.99 10.22
N SER A 114 1.40 16.41 11.47
CA SER A 114 0.84 15.79 12.68
C SER A 114 -0.57 16.25 13.04
N TYR A 115 -1.21 17.14 12.26
CA TYR A 115 -2.57 17.59 12.56
C TYR A 115 -3.57 16.42 12.60
N GLY A 116 -4.35 16.33 13.69
CA GLY A 116 -5.28 15.21 13.94
C GLY A 116 -4.63 13.91 14.42
N GLU A 117 -3.32 13.89 14.68
CA GLU A 117 -2.64 12.75 15.32
C GLU A 117 -2.66 12.84 16.86
N TYR A 118 -2.19 11.78 17.51
CA TYR A 118 -1.85 11.83 18.93
C TYR A 118 -0.85 12.97 19.21
N VAL A 119 -1.03 13.66 20.33
CA VAL A 119 -0.20 14.81 20.72
C VAL A 119 1.30 14.50 20.71
N PHE A 120 1.67 13.26 21.04
CA PHE A 120 3.07 12.80 21.06
C PHE A 120 3.73 12.78 19.67
N ASP A 121 2.95 12.73 18.60
CA ASP A 121 3.48 12.75 17.23
C ASP A 121 4.23 14.05 16.92
N TRP A 122 3.77 15.17 17.48
CA TRP A 122 4.44 16.47 17.37
C TRP A 122 5.84 16.47 18.00
N ALA A 123 6.01 15.76 19.13
CA ALA A 123 7.30 15.67 19.80
C ALA A 123 8.31 14.88 18.94
N TRP A 124 7.85 13.85 18.22
CA TRP A 124 8.69 13.12 17.27
C TRP A 124 9.06 13.97 16.05
N ALA A 125 8.10 14.68 15.47
CA ALA A 125 8.35 15.59 14.36
C ALA A 125 9.38 16.67 14.72
N ASP A 126 9.26 17.24 15.91
CA ASP A 126 10.19 18.24 16.44
C ASP A 126 11.58 17.65 16.71
N ALA A 127 11.67 16.44 17.28
CA ALA A 127 12.96 15.75 17.45
C ALA A 127 13.68 15.52 16.11
N TYR A 128 12.97 15.04 15.09
CA TYR A 128 13.53 14.88 13.74
C TYR A 128 14.02 16.21 13.16
N HIS A 129 13.23 17.28 13.32
CA HIS A 129 13.60 18.61 12.87
C HIS A 129 14.88 19.12 13.53
N ARG A 130 15.03 18.97 14.86
CA ARG A 130 16.24 19.34 15.61
C ARG A 130 17.49 18.60 15.14
N HIS A 131 17.32 17.40 14.58
CA HIS A 131 18.40 16.60 14.00
C HIS A 131 18.55 16.74 12.49
N GLY A 132 17.82 17.68 11.86
CA GLY A 132 17.88 17.92 10.41
C GLY A 132 17.34 16.77 9.55
N LEU A 133 16.52 15.89 10.14
CA LEU A 133 15.91 14.75 9.46
C LEU A 133 14.49 15.08 9.00
N SER A 134 14.05 14.44 7.92
CA SER A 134 12.67 14.56 7.44
C SER A 134 11.77 13.59 8.18
N TYR A 135 10.78 14.10 8.91
CA TYR A 135 9.72 13.28 9.53
C TYR A 135 8.53 13.05 8.59
N TYR A 136 8.28 13.99 7.69
CA TYR A 136 7.20 13.93 6.72
C TYR A 136 7.72 13.75 5.28
N PRO A 137 6.91 13.19 4.36
CA PRO A 137 5.65 12.52 4.67
C PRO A 137 5.90 11.22 5.42
N LYS A 138 4.97 10.86 6.32
CA LYS A 138 4.96 9.56 7.01
C LYS A 138 3.85 8.69 6.46
N LEU A 139 4.04 7.37 6.42
CA LEU A 139 3.01 6.44 5.99
C LEU A 139 2.15 6.00 7.19
N LEU A 140 0.84 6.10 7.05
CA LEU A 140 -0.14 5.57 8.00
C LEU A 140 -0.95 4.46 7.33
N VAL A 141 -1.29 3.41 8.09
CA VAL A 141 -2.06 2.23 7.66
C VAL A 141 -3.22 1.96 8.60
#